data_AF-A0A9P7A544-F1
#
_entry.id   AF-A0A9P7A544-F1
#
_cell.length_a   1.000
_cell.length_b   1.000
_cell.length_c   1.000
_cell.angle_alpha   90.00
_cell.angle_beta   90.00
_cell.angle_gamma   90.00
#
_symmetry.space_group_name_H-M   'P 1'
#
loop_
_entity.id
_entity.type
_entity.pdbx_description
1 polymer ?
#
loop_
_entity_poly.entity_id
_entity_poly.type
_entity_poly.pdbx_seq_one_letter_code
_entity_poly.pdbx_strand_id
1 'polypeptide(L)'
;MPLQQQPIPQDASETSRQVNNILRNLRGEHFRHSRNVQRVPASLPTPLHVNNLPTLPISLIYPSAEDGRRNAATASRHHSTRPVWVAGPDPPRSWTTLSSPKIGQADLADINSPAWRKHALDLVFSPGNATSMHPPGTSASLRGLQTGEFPTLALLSLHVIRMECSGYELAQIRPHIPPHLRRVLMRHSAINCPLSQIELNAICGEEGHADGELVVVGPHATLRNDHFRRIHSSRESVPEECAAESTWDSLATQGSEPSALFSLILLSTPLTFALSDLPPTITCLTLINIPKPVSLQRLPSYCPLVSLLDLSYNTWLIPPSGEKLLENYPWTKLRYLKVLGLRGCRITSTLLSQVNKGRWDDVDIIH
;
A
#
# COMPACT_ATOMS: atom_id res chain seq x y z
N MET A 1 72.23 0.72 -30.48
CA MET A 1 71.69 1.90 -31.20
C MET A 1 70.19 1.99 -30.91
N PRO A 2 69.72 3.00 -30.18
CA PRO A 2 68.29 3.19 -29.90
C PRO A 2 67.67 4.08 -30.99
N LEU A 3 66.54 3.65 -31.56
CA LEU A 3 65.73 4.43 -32.50
C LEU A 3 64.81 5.37 -31.70
N GLN A 4 65.03 6.66 -31.87
CA GLN A 4 64.23 7.77 -31.36
C GLN A 4 62.89 7.83 -32.12
N GLN A 5 61.77 7.59 -31.45
CA GLN A 5 60.44 7.88 -31.98
C GLN A 5 60.07 9.33 -31.70
N GLN A 6 59.79 10.09 -32.77
CA GLN A 6 59.25 11.44 -32.72
C GLN A 6 57.74 11.42 -32.36
N PRO A 7 57.25 12.39 -31.57
CA PRO A 7 55.82 12.50 -31.28
C PRO A 7 55.06 13.11 -32.47
N ILE A 8 53.95 12.45 -32.82
CA ILE A 8 52.97 12.86 -33.82
C ILE A 8 52.15 14.04 -33.26
N PRO A 9 51.80 15.08 -34.06
CA PRO A 9 51.03 16.23 -33.57
C PRO A 9 49.56 15.83 -33.34
N GLN A 10 49.10 15.90 -32.09
CA GLN A 10 47.70 15.72 -31.73
C GLN A 10 46.88 16.99 -32.03
N ASP A 11 46.15 16.91 -33.14
CA ASP A 11 44.73 17.21 -33.30
C ASP A 11 44.15 18.54 -32.79
N ALA A 12 43.91 19.44 -33.76
CA ALA A 12 42.93 20.52 -33.69
C ALA A 12 41.46 20.05 -33.47
N SER A 13 41.20 18.75 -33.37
CA SER A 13 39.86 18.19 -33.13
C SER A 13 39.45 18.28 -31.65
N GLU A 14 40.41 18.28 -30.72
CA GLU A 14 40.11 18.33 -29.28
C GLU A 14 39.62 19.70 -28.82
N THR A 15 40.18 20.77 -29.40
CA THR A 15 39.77 22.16 -29.09
C THR A 15 38.31 22.40 -29.49
N SER A 16 37.85 21.83 -30.60
CA SER A 16 36.44 21.93 -31.04
C SER A 16 35.45 21.25 -30.10
N ARG A 17 35.85 20.13 -29.47
CA ARG A 17 35.03 19.41 -28.47
C ARG A 17 34.99 20.18 -27.15
N GLN A 18 36.09 20.84 -26.80
CA GLN A 18 36.18 21.67 -25.60
C GLN A 18 35.26 22.89 -25.67
N VAL A 19 35.19 23.58 -26.82
CA VAL A 19 34.26 24.71 -27.02
C VAL A 19 32.80 24.27 -26.91
N ASN A 20 32.44 23.13 -27.50
CA ASN A 20 31.08 22.60 -27.40
C ASN A 20 30.70 22.21 -25.96
N ASN A 21 31.65 21.67 -25.18
CA ASN A 21 31.43 21.37 -23.77
C ASN A 21 31.24 22.66 -22.94
N ILE A 22 32.02 23.70 -23.21
CA ILE A 22 31.89 25.00 -22.54
C ILE A 22 30.53 25.64 -22.85
N LEU A 23 30.10 25.64 -24.11
CA LEU A 23 28.79 26.18 -24.50
C LEU A 23 27.63 25.38 -23.91
N ARG A 24 27.76 24.05 -23.83
CA ARG A 24 26.75 23.18 -23.20
C ARG A 24 26.63 23.47 -21.70
N ASN A 25 27.76 23.68 -21.02
CA ASN A 25 27.77 24.03 -19.60
C ASN A 25 27.19 25.42 -19.35
N LEU A 26 27.58 26.43 -20.14
CA LEU A 26 27.05 27.80 -20.01
C LEU A 26 25.53 27.87 -20.26
N ARG A 27 25.02 27.12 -21.25
CA ARG A 27 23.56 27.02 -21.48
C ARG A 27 22.84 26.35 -20.32
N GLY A 28 23.42 25.31 -19.73
CA GLY A 28 22.88 24.61 -18.57
C GLY A 28 22.84 25.49 -17.31
N GLU A 29 23.90 26.25 -17.07
CA GLU A 29 24.00 27.24 -15.98
C GLU A 29 22.94 28.34 -16.11
N HIS A 30 22.83 28.96 -17.30
CA HIS A 30 21.85 30.01 -17.54
C HIS A 30 20.40 29.54 -17.32
N PHE A 31 20.09 28.29 -17.69
CA PHE A 31 18.78 27.67 -17.45
C PHE A 31 18.49 27.44 -15.95
N ARG A 32 19.49 27.07 -15.15
CA ARG A 32 19.33 26.92 -13.70
C ARG A 32 19.15 28.28 -13.03
N HIS A 33 19.93 29.27 -13.46
CA HIS A 33 19.85 30.62 -12.93
C HIS A 33 18.50 31.28 -13.23
N SER A 34 17.96 31.13 -14.44
CA SER A 34 16.64 31.65 -14.79
C SER A 34 15.52 31.00 -13.98
N ARG A 35 15.59 29.68 -13.73
CA ARG A 35 14.64 28.98 -12.85
C ARG A 35 14.70 29.44 -11.40
N ASN A 36 15.90 29.66 -10.86
CA ASN A 36 16.07 30.15 -9.49
C ASN A 36 15.52 31.58 -9.32
N VAL A 37 15.73 32.46 -10.30
CA VAL A 37 15.19 33.83 -10.28
C VAL A 37 13.66 33.83 -10.31
N GLN A 38 13.05 32.92 -11.07
CA GLN A 38 11.59 32.81 -11.17
C GLN A 38 10.92 32.19 -9.93
N ARG A 39 11.69 31.71 -8.93
CA ARG A 39 11.20 31.05 -7.70
C ARG A 39 10.10 30.01 -7.95
N VAL A 40 10.15 29.33 -9.11
CA VAL A 40 9.15 28.31 -9.44
C VAL A 40 9.41 27.10 -8.55
N PRO A 41 8.42 26.62 -7.77
CA PRO A 41 8.56 25.41 -6.98
C PRO A 41 8.98 24.26 -7.90
N ALA A 42 9.84 23.37 -7.42
CA ALA A 42 10.23 22.17 -8.15
C ALA A 42 9.06 21.16 -8.23
N SER A 43 7.97 21.54 -8.90
CA SER A 43 6.82 20.71 -9.16
C SER A 43 6.80 20.30 -10.63
N LEU A 44 7.07 19.01 -10.84
CA LEU A 44 6.70 18.16 -11.97
C LEU A 44 7.40 18.40 -13.34
N PRO A 45 7.71 17.32 -14.08
CA PRO A 45 8.23 17.40 -15.44
C PRO A 45 7.16 17.97 -16.37
N THR A 46 7.50 19.05 -17.06
CA THR A 46 6.69 19.60 -18.15
C THR A 46 6.63 18.58 -19.29
N PRO A 47 5.45 18.10 -19.71
CA PRO A 47 5.35 17.35 -20.95
C PRO A 47 5.58 18.32 -22.12
N LEU A 48 6.65 18.09 -22.87
CA LEU A 48 6.83 18.67 -24.20
C LEU A 48 5.81 18.00 -25.15
N HIS A 49 4.55 18.44 -25.12
CA HIS A 49 3.58 18.28 -26.22
C HIS A 49 2.28 19.07 -25.95
N VAL A 50 2.37 20.39 -25.85
CA VAL A 50 1.20 21.28 -25.94
C VAL A 50 1.11 21.77 -27.38
N ASN A 51 0.40 21.03 -28.24
CA ASN A 51 -0.06 21.49 -29.56
C ASN A 51 -1.11 20.56 -30.20
N ASN A 52 -1.97 19.91 -29.40
CA ASN A 52 -3.12 19.14 -29.92
C ASN A 52 -4.31 19.24 -28.94
N LEU A 53 -4.73 20.46 -28.61
CA LEU A 53 -6.06 20.68 -28.06
C LEU A 53 -7.03 20.91 -29.23
N PRO A 54 -8.13 20.13 -29.35
CA PRO A 54 -9.13 20.37 -30.37
C PRO A 54 -9.82 21.71 -30.11
N THR A 55 -9.76 22.62 -31.09
CA THR A 55 -10.29 23.99 -31.05
C THR A 55 -11.81 24.09 -31.17
N LEU A 56 -12.55 23.00 -30.99
CA LEU A 56 -14.01 22.99 -31.11
C LEU A 56 -14.67 22.38 -29.87
N PRO A 57 -15.55 23.13 -29.18
CA PRO A 57 -16.40 22.58 -28.14
C PRO A 57 -17.24 21.42 -28.71
N ILE A 58 -17.07 20.23 -28.14
CA ILE A 58 -17.80 19.00 -28.52
C ILE A 58 -19.33 19.19 -28.48
N SER A 59 -19.82 20.15 -27.70
CA SER A 59 -21.23 20.53 -27.61
C SER A 59 -21.83 21.10 -28.90
N LEU A 60 -21.03 21.46 -29.91
CA LEU A 60 -21.52 21.91 -31.22
C LEU A 60 -21.73 20.77 -32.23
N ILE A 61 -21.10 19.62 -32.03
CA ILE A 61 -21.17 18.49 -32.98
C ILE A 61 -22.30 17.52 -32.57
N TYR A 62 -22.57 17.42 -31.27
CA TYR A 62 -23.64 16.60 -30.73
C TYR A 62 -24.61 17.48 -29.94
N PRO A 63 -25.71 17.95 -30.54
CA PRO A 63 -26.78 18.57 -29.76
C PRO A 63 -27.30 17.53 -28.76
N SER A 64 -27.17 17.84 -27.47
CA SER A 64 -27.76 17.05 -26.40
C SER A 64 -29.26 17.02 -26.62
N ALA A 65 -29.79 15.85 -26.99
CA ALA A 65 -31.22 15.61 -27.09
C ALA A 65 -31.81 15.50 -25.67
N GLU A 66 -31.94 16.63 -24.99
CA GLU A 66 -32.86 16.78 -23.88
C GLU A 66 -34.14 17.42 -24.40
N ASP A 67 -35.11 16.59 -24.76
CA ASP A 67 -36.51 16.73 -24.33
C ASP A 67 -37.37 15.63 -24.95
N GLY A 68 -37.88 14.73 -24.10
CA GLY A 68 -38.71 13.61 -24.56
C GLY A 68 -39.07 12.60 -23.49
N ARG A 69 -39.74 13.05 -22.42
CA ARG A 69 -40.46 12.16 -21.49
C ARG A 69 -41.47 11.27 -22.25
N ARG A 70 -41.30 9.94 -22.16
CA ARG A 70 -42.29 8.92 -21.70
C ARG A 70 -42.09 7.55 -22.37
N ASN A 71 -42.07 6.54 -21.49
CA ASN A 71 -42.55 5.16 -21.66
C ASN A 71 -41.84 4.25 -22.68
N ALA A 72 -41.18 3.21 -22.17
CA ALA A 72 -41.60 1.81 -22.29
C ALA A 72 -40.38 0.88 -22.25
N ALA A 73 -40.53 -0.18 -21.46
CA ALA A 73 -39.64 -1.32 -21.41
C ALA A 73 -39.34 -1.88 -22.81
N THR A 74 -38.06 -2.15 -23.11
CA THR A 74 -37.54 -3.40 -23.69
C THR A 74 -36.09 -3.24 -24.17
N ALA A 75 -35.34 -4.34 -24.03
CA ALA A 75 -34.08 -4.65 -24.70
C ALA A 75 -32.79 -3.95 -24.24
N SER A 76 -32.07 -4.65 -23.36
CA SER A 76 -30.62 -4.67 -23.27
C SER A 76 -29.99 -4.79 -24.66
N ARG A 77 -29.24 -3.77 -25.09
CA ARG A 77 -28.33 -3.84 -26.23
C ARG A 77 -26.91 -3.79 -25.73
N HIS A 78 -26.23 -4.91 -25.83
CA HIS A 78 -24.78 -5.03 -25.74
C HIS A 78 -24.13 -4.13 -26.80
N HIS A 79 -23.54 -3.02 -26.37
CA HIS A 79 -22.55 -2.32 -27.17
C HIS A 79 -21.24 -3.12 -27.16
N SER A 80 -21.14 -4.05 -28.11
CA SER A 80 -19.86 -4.61 -28.52
C SER A 80 -18.96 -3.46 -29.00
N THR A 81 -17.98 -3.08 -28.18
CA THR A 81 -16.89 -2.21 -28.59
C THR A 81 -16.07 -2.96 -29.64
N ARG A 82 -16.42 -2.79 -30.92
CA ARG A 82 -15.57 -3.19 -32.04
C ARG A 82 -14.20 -2.53 -31.85
N PRO A 83 -13.09 -3.29 -31.96
CA PRO A 83 -11.77 -2.69 -31.94
C PRO A 83 -11.68 -1.69 -33.10
N VAL A 84 -11.35 -0.45 -32.78
CA VAL A 84 -11.09 0.60 -33.76
C VAL A 84 -9.87 0.14 -34.56
N TRP A 85 -10.11 -0.29 -35.79
CA TRP A 85 -9.06 -0.67 -36.74
C TRP A 85 -8.39 0.65 -37.17
N VAL A 86 -7.27 0.99 -36.54
CA VAL A 86 -6.47 2.14 -36.93
C VAL A 86 -5.68 1.72 -38.17
N ALA A 87 -5.92 2.40 -39.30
CA ALA A 87 -5.16 2.15 -40.52
C ALA A 87 -3.68 2.56 -40.30
N GLY A 88 -2.78 1.59 -40.40
CA GLY A 88 -1.34 1.79 -40.27
C GLY A 88 -0.61 0.46 -40.03
N PRO A 89 0.71 0.40 -40.25
CA PRO A 89 1.50 -0.74 -39.82
C PRO A 89 1.40 -0.90 -38.30
N ASP A 90 1.33 -2.14 -37.83
CA ASP A 90 1.29 -2.41 -36.39
C ASP A 90 2.48 -1.73 -35.69
N PRO A 91 2.26 -1.12 -34.51
CA PRO A 91 3.35 -0.49 -33.78
C PRO A 91 4.45 -1.52 -33.48
N PRO A 92 5.74 -1.13 -33.53
CA PRO A 92 6.84 -2.05 -33.28
C PRO A 92 6.68 -2.73 -31.91
N ARG A 93 7.05 -4.02 -31.82
CA ARG A 93 6.90 -4.83 -30.60
C ARG A 93 7.58 -4.24 -29.35
N SER A 94 8.51 -3.30 -29.52
CA SER A 94 9.12 -2.55 -28.43
C SER A 94 8.21 -1.49 -27.79
N TRP A 95 7.10 -1.13 -28.43
CA TRP A 95 6.11 -0.15 -27.95
C TRP A 95 4.87 -0.80 -27.35
N THR A 96 4.61 -2.05 -27.71
CA THR A 96 3.66 -2.88 -26.97
C THR A 96 4.38 -3.39 -25.73
N THR A 97 4.25 -2.64 -24.64
CA THR A 97 4.57 -3.15 -23.30
C THR A 97 3.96 -4.54 -23.20
N LEU A 98 4.82 -5.55 -22.98
CA LEU A 98 4.45 -6.93 -22.68
C LEU A 98 3.40 -6.87 -21.57
N SER A 99 2.15 -6.85 -22.01
CA SER A 99 1.01 -6.92 -21.12
C SER A 99 1.13 -8.31 -20.55
N SER A 100 1.55 -8.41 -19.29
CA SER A 100 1.30 -9.59 -18.48
C SER A 100 -0.10 -10.11 -18.81
N PRO A 101 -0.31 -11.44 -18.84
CA PRO A 101 -1.58 -12.05 -19.26
C PRO A 101 -2.73 -11.20 -18.71
N LYS A 102 -3.46 -10.56 -19.61
CA LYS A 102 -4.49 -9.59 -19.27
C LYS A 102 -5.55 -10.33 -18.46
N ILE A 103 -5.39 -10.31 -17.14
CA ILE A 103 -6.49 -10.42 -16.20
C ILE A 103 -7.55 -9.48 -16.76
N GLY A 104 -8.71 -10.02 -17.14
CA GLY A 104 -9.71 -9.25 -17.85
C GLY A 104 -10.05 -8.03 -17.02
N GLN A 105 -10.34 -6.89 -17.65
CA GLN A 105 -10.75 -5.69 -16.92
C GLN A 105 -11.99 -5.97 -16.03
N ALA A 106 -12.78 -6.99 -16.38
CA ALA A 106 -13.87 -7.55 -15.57
C ALA A 106 -13.38 -8.23 -14.26
N ASP A 107 -12.26 -8.96 -14.30
CA ASP A 107 -11.66 -9.62 -13.13
C ASP A 107 -11.06 -8.58 -12.16
N LEU A 108 -10.58 -7.45 -12.67
CA LEU A 108 -10.08 -6.33 -11.84
C LEU A 108 -11.18 -5.61 -11.06
N ALA A 109 -12.40 -5.53 -11.62
CA ALA A 109 -13.56 -5.01 -10.90
C ALA A 109 -13.96 -5.95 -9.74
N ASP A 110 -13.79 -7.26 -9.93
CA ASP A 110 -14.06 -8.26 -8.90
C ASP A 110 -13.06 -8.19 -7.73
N ILE A 111 -11.78 -7.89 -8.00
CA ILE A 111 -10.73 -7.74 -6.96
C ILE A 111 -11.03 -6.60 -5.97
N ASN A 112 -11.89 -5.63 -6.29
CA ASN A 112 -12.28 -4.59 -5.32
C ASN A 112 -13.65 -4.84 -4.68
N SER A 113 -14.31 -5.94 -5.04
CA SER A 113 -15.61 -6.30 -4.48
C SER A 113 -15.50 -6.60 -2.98
N PRO A 114 -16.52 -6.26 -2.17
CA PRO A 114 -16.54 -6.64 -0.75
C PRO A 114 -16.40 -8.14 -0.53
N ALA A 115 -16.96 -8.96 -1.44
CA ALA A 115 -16.85 -10.41 -1.38
C ALA A 115 -15.39 -10.88 -1.52
N TRP A 116 -14.67 -10.34 -2.50
CA TRP A 116 -13.25 -10.63 -2.65
C TRP A 116 -12.43 -10.15 -1.45
N ARG A 117 -12.69 -8.93 -0.96
CA ARG A 117 -11.97 -8.39 0.21
C ARG A 117 -12.23 -9.21 1.47
N LYS A 118 -13.46 -9.67 1.68
CA LYS A 118 -13.81 -10.60 2.76
C LYS A 118 -13.00 -11.89 2.65
N HIS A 119 -12.97 -12.50 1.47
CA HIS A 119 -12.21 -13.72 1.22
C HIS A 119 -10.71 -13.52 1.42
N ALA A 120 -10.15 -12.46 0.84
CA ALA A 120 -8.74 -12.10 0.96
C ALA A 120 -8.33 -11.86 2.42
N LEU A 121 -9.16 -11.21 3.23
CA LEU A 121 -8.85 -10.90 4.63
C LEU A 121 -9.27 -12.00 5.63
N ASP A 122 -9.90 -13.09 5.17
CA ASP A 122 -10.42 -14.13 6.05
C ASP A 122 -9.34 -14.77 6.94
N LEU A 123 -8.15 -15.02 6.37
CA LEU A 123 -7.02 -15.60 7.09
C LEU A 123 -6.58 -14.76 8.29
N VAL A 124 -6.42 -13.45 8.09
CA VAL A 124 -5.96 -12.53 9.13
C VAL A 124 -7.05 -12.17 10.14
N PHE A 125 -8.31 -12.17 9.71
CA PHE A 125 -9.46 -11.94 10.59
C PHE A 125 -9.98 -13.20 11.27
N SER A 126 -9.40 -14.37 10.97
CA SER A 126 -9.73 -15.61 11.63
C SER A 126 -9.38 -15.54 13.13
N PRO A 127 -10.34 -15.84 14.02
CA PRO A 127 -10.15 -15.67 15.47
C PRO A 127 -9.10 -16.60 16.06
N GLY A 128 -8.83 -17.74 15.43
CA GLY A 128 -7.78 -18.67 15.88
C GLY A 128 -6.37 -18.07 15.76
N ASN A 129 -6.19 -17.12 14.85
CA ASN A 129 -4.89 -16.49 14.58
C ASN A 129 -4.65 -15.26 15.46
N ALA A 130 -5.73 -14.65 15.98
CA ALA A 130 -5.69 -13.39 16.71
C ALA A 130 -5.26 -13.51 18.18
N THR A 131 -5.16 -14.72 18.75
CA THR A 131 -5.09 -14.89 20.21
C THR A 131 -4.14 -15.99 20.67
N SER A 132 -2.84 -15.81 20.46
CA SER A 132 -1.81 -16.54 21.23
C SER A 132 -1.04 -15.66 22.22
N MET A 133 -1.22 -14.32 22.19
CA MET A 133 -0.38 -13.40 22.98
C MET A 133 -1.16 -12.42 23.87
N HIS A 134 -2.47 -12.23 23.70
CA HIS A 134 -3.28 -11.43 24.62
C HIS A 134 -4.03 -12.32 25.61
N PRO A 135 -4.09 -11.93 26.90
CA PRO A 135 -4.84 -12.67 27.91
C PRO A 135 -6.32 -12.80 27.49
N PRO A 136 -7.00 -13.90 27.85
CA PRO A 136 -8.33 -14.28 27.36
C PRO A 136 -9.50 -13.36 27.81
N GLY A 137 -9.23 -12.13 28.23
CA GLY A 137 -10.26 -11.16 28.59
C GLY A 137 -10.56 -10.20 27.43
N THR A 138 -11.82 -10.16 26.99
CA THR A 138 -12.43 -8.99 26.32
C THR A 138 -12.13 -8.70 24.84
N SER A 139 -11.57 -9.63 24.05
CA SER A 139 -11.54 -9.44 22.60
C SER A 139 -12.89 -9.79 21.98
N ALA A 140 -13.71 -8.79 21.70
CA ALA A 140 -14.92 -8.92 20.89
C ALA A 140 -14.53 -9.39 19.48
N SER A 141 -14.53 -10.72 19.29
CA SER A 141 -14.27 -11.34 18.00
C SER A 141 -15.37 -10.92 17.02
N LEU A 142 -14.96 -10.46 15.83
CA LEU A 142 -15.84 -10.15 14.69
C LEU A 142 -16.62 -11.36 14.14
N ARG A 143 -16.63 -12.51 14.83
CA ARG A 143 -17.40 -13.70 14.43
C ARG A 143 -18.90 -13.45 14.27
N GLY A 144 -19.46 -12.44 14.95
CA GLY A 144 -20.87 -12.03 14.82
C GLY A 144 -21.31 -11.60 13.41
N LEU A 145 -20.42 -11.59 12.42
CA LEU A 145 -20.75 -11.25 11.03
C LEU A 145 -20.65 -12.44 10.05
N GLN A 146 -20.29 -13.65 10.52
CA GLN A 146 -20.24 -14.83 9.68
C GLN A 146 -21.55 -15.63 9.81
N THR A 147 -22.41 -15.49 8.80
CA THR A 147 -23.60 -16.32 8.48
C THR A 147 -24.66 -16.47 9.57
N GLY A 148 -25.64 -15.57 9.56
CA GLY A 148 -26.93 -15.75 10.24
C GLY A 148 -27.04 -15.15 11.65
N GLU A 149 -25.95 -14.67 12.23
CA GLU A 149 -25.98 -13.94 13.48
C GLU A 149 -26.37 -12.47 13.25
N PHE A 150 -27.25 -11.95 14.11
CA PHE A 150 -27.64 -10.54 14.05
C PHE A 150 -26.45 -9.66 14.41
N PRO A 151 -26.22 -8.53 13.69
CA PRO A 151 -25.15 -7.61 14.03
C PRO A 151 -25.34 -7.10 15.45
N THR A 152 -24.27 -7.09 16.23
CA THR A 152 -24.31 -6.51 17.57
C THR A 152 -24.66 -5.02 17.50
N LEU A 153 -25.28 -4.48 18.55
CA LEU A 153 -25.61 -3.06 18.61
C LEU A 153 -24.37 -2.18 18.35
N ALA A 154 -23.20 -2.58 18.88
CA ALA A 154 -21.95 -1.88 18.64
C ALA A 154 -21.58 -1.82 17.14
N LEU A 155 -21.76 -2.92 16.40
CA LEU A 155 -21.51 -2.94 14.96
C LEU A 155 -22.51 -2.07 14.19
N LEU A 156 -23.78 -2.08 14.59
CA LEU A 156 -24.79 -1.18 14.02
C LEU A 156 -24.45 0.29 14.26
N SER A 157 -24.05 0.65 15.49
CA SER A 157 -23.62 2.02 15.82
C SER A 157 -22.38 2.43 15.04
N LEU A 158 -21.38 1.55 14.91
CA LEU A 158 -20.18 1.81 14.10
C LEU A 158 -20.52 1.94 12.61
N HIS A 159 -21.49 1.19 12.12
CA HIS A 159 -21.98 1.32 10.75
C HIS A 159 -22.64 2.69 10.53
N VAL A 160 -23.50 3.14 11.46
CA VAL A 160 -24.10 4.49 11.40
C VAL A 160 -23.02 5.56 11.43
N ILE A 161 -22.06 5.48 12.36
CA ILE A 161 -20.91 6.42 12.40
C ILE A 161 -20.18 6.43 11.06
N ARG A 162 -19.94 5.26 10.45
CA ARG A 162 -19.25 5.18 9.15
C ARG A 162 -20.03 5.83 8.02
N MET A 163 -21.35 5.70 8.01
CA MET A 163 -22.22 6.19 6.94
C MET A 163 -22.49 7.69 7.06
N GLU A 164 -22.63 8.19 8.29
CA GLU A 164 -23.02 9.58 8.55
C GLU A 164 -21.81 10.51 8.75
N CYS A 165 -20.67 10.00 9.24
CA CYS A 165 -19.52 10.85 9.56
C CYS A 165 -18.51 10.93 8.41
N SER A 166 -18.18 12.16 8.01
CA SER A 166 -17.01 12.51 7.22
C SER A 166 -15.71 12.33 8.01
N GLY A 167 -14.56 12.39 7.33
CA GLY A 167 -13.25 12.26 7.99
C GLY A 167 -12.99 13.30 9.09
N TYR A 168 -13.58 14.50 9.01
CA TYR A 168 -13.42 15.53 10.04
C TYR A 168 -14.29 15.24 11.28
N GLU A 169 -15.55 14.87 11.08
CA GLU A 169 -16.47 14.48 12.16
C GLU A 169 -15.95 13.22 12.87
N LEU A 170 -15.41 12.27 12.11
CA LEU A 170 -14.80 11.06 12.64
C LEU A 170 -13.59 11.38 13.55
N ALA A 171 -12.81 12.40 13.22
CA ALA A 171 -11.71 12.87 14.07
C ALA A 171 -12.22 13.49 15.38
N GLN A 172 -13.37 14.19 15.36
CA GLN A 172 -14.00 14.74 16.55
C GLN A 172 -14.61 13.67 17.45
N ILE A 173 -15.20 12.63 16.87
CA ILE A 173 -15.84 11.54 17.62
C ILE A 173 -14.80 10.53 18.11
N ARG A 174 -13.64 10.39 17.45
CA ARG A 174 -12.56 9.44 17.78
C ARG A 174 -12.27 9.32 19.29
N PRO A 175 -12.09 10.41 20.07
CA PRO A 175 -11.76 10.32 21.49
C PRO A 175 -12.85 9.60 22.33
N HIS A 176 -14.08 9.55 21.82
CA HIS A 176 -15.21 8.88 22.45
C HIS A 176 -15.37 7.42 22.01
N ILE A 177 -14.58 6.96 21.03
CA ILE A 177 -14.60 5.56 20.56
C ILE A 177 -13.43 4.80 21.19
N PRO A 178 -13.68 3.80 22.06
CA PRO A 178 -12.64 2.95 22.61
C PRO A 178 -11.72 2.35 21.53
N PRO A 179 -10.40 2.20 21.78
CA PRO A 179 -9.44 1.71 20.79
C PRO A 179 -9.85 0.39 20.11
N HIS A 180 -10.35 -0.58 20.89
CA HIS A 180 -10.80 -1.86 20.35
C HIS A 180 -11.99 -1.72 19.39
N LEU A 181 -12.90 -0.76 19.61
CA LEU A 181 -14.00 -0.46 18.67
C LEU A 181 -13.50 0.28 17.43
N ARG A 182 -12.48 1.14 17.56
CA ARG A 182 -11.81 1.76 16.39
C ARG A 182 -11.20 0.68 15.49
N ARG A 183 -10.59 -0.36 16.07
CA ARG A 183 -10.09 -1.52 15.33
C ARG A 183 -11.20 -2.28 14.62
N VAL A 184 -12.30 -2.56 15.31
CA VAL A 184 -13.49 -3.23 14.74
C VAL A 184 -14.06 -2.44 13.55
N LEU A 185 -14.21 -1.12 13.70
CA LEU A 185 -14.63 -0.22 12.63
C LEU A 185 -13.71 -0.30 11.42
N MET A 186 -12.38 -0.21 11.65
CA MET A 186 -11.38 -0.28 10.60
C MET A 186 -11.43 -1.62 9.83
N ARG A 187 -11.51 -2.76 10.53
CA ARG A 187 -11.67 -4.08 9.89
C ARG A 187 -12.96 -4.20 9.08
N HIS A 188 -14.08 -3.71 9.63
CA HIS A 188 -15.37 -3.72 8.93
C HIS A 188 -15.33 -2.85 7.66
N SER A 189 -14.75 -1.66 7.74
CA SER A 189 -14.55 -0.77 6.60
C SER A 189 -13.62 -1.37 5.55
N ALA A 190 -12.53 -2.03 5.97
CA ALA A 190 -11.61 -2.71 5.05
C ALA A 190 -12.32 -3.71 4.13
N ILE A 191 -13.37 -4.39 4.61
CA ILE A 191 -14.17 -5.34 3.82
C ILE A 191 -15.27 -4.66 3.00
N ASN A 192 -16.03 -3.74 3.59
CA ASN A 192 -17.24 -3.23 2.96
C ASN A 192 -17.01 -1.95 2.17
N CYS A 193 -16.35 -0.97 2.76
CA CYS A 193 -16.09 0.35 2.17
C CYS A 193 -14.76 0.89 2.73
N PRO A 194 -13.64 0.72 2.00
CA PRO A 194 -12.31 1.08 2.48
C PRO A 194 -12.27 2.52 2.95
N LEU A 195 -11.51 2.78 4.01
CA LEU A 195 -11.30 4.13 4.51
C LEU A 195 -10.39 4.88 3.52
N SER A 196 -10.76 6.11 3.19
CA SER A 196 -9.86 7.06 2.56
C SER A 196 -8.69 7.39 3.49
N GLN A 197 -7.61 7.97 2.96
CA GLN A 197 -6.46 8.33 3.78
C GLN A 197 -6.82 9.31 4.91
N ILE A 198 -7.76 10.24 4.65
CA ILE A 198 -8.21 11.22 5.63
C ILE A 198 -8.97 10.52 6.77
N GLU A 199 -9.88 9.61 6.44
CA GLU A 199 -10.65 8.84 7.43
C GLU A 199 -9.75 7.88 8.22
N LEU A 200 -8.77 7.25 7.58
CA LEU A 200 -7.80 6.36 8.24
C LEU A 200 -6.97 7.14 9.26
N ASN A 201 -6.45 8.32 8.88
CA ASN A 201 -5.74 9.21 9.80
C ASN A 201 -6.66 9.69 10.93
N ALA A 202 -7.94 9.97 10.63
CA ALA A 202 -8.92 10.41 11.61
C ALA A 202 -9.28 9.32 12.64
N ILE A 203 -9.35 8.04 12.23
CA ILE A 203 -9.60 6.92 13.16
C ILE A 203 -8.35 6.59 13.98
N CYS A 204 -7.19 6.53 13.33
CA CYS A 204 -5.94 6.15 13.97
C CYS A 204 -5.41 7.26 14.89
N GLY A 205 -5.64 8.53 14.54
CA GLY A 205 -5.09 9.68 15.24
C GLY A 205 -3.56 9.72 15.21
N GLU A 206 -2.96 10.23 16.29
CA GLU A 206 -1.50 10.40 16.40
C GLU A 206 -0.75 9.07 16.55
N GLU A 207 -1.40 8.06 17.13
CA GLU A 207 -0.86 6.70 17.29
C GLU A 207 -0.59 6.04 15.93
N GLY A 208 -1.33 6.43 14.89
CA GLY A 208 -1.21 5.84 13.57
C GLY A 208 -1.79 4.42 13.44
N HIS A 209 -2.42 3.88 14.48
CA HIS A 209 -3.13 2.60 14.43
C HIS A 209 -4.31 2.58 15.40
N ALA A 210 -5.14 1.54 15.32
CA ALA A 210 -6.23 1.31 16.27
C ALA A 210 -5.99 0.01 17.03
N ASP A 211 -5.72 0.12 18.34
CA ASP A 211 -5.46 -1.03 19.22
C ASP A 211 -4.39 -1.96 18.62
N GLY A 212 -3.23 -1.36 18.30
CA GLY A 212 -2.05 -1.98 17.68
C GLY A 212 -2.24 -2.65 16.31
N GLU A 213 -3.35 -2.38 15.63
CA GLU A 213 -3.59 -2.84 14.27
C GLU A 213 -3.75 -1.68 13.29
N LEU A 214 -3.19 -1.84 12.09
CA LEU A 214 -3.36 -0.94 10.97
C LEU A 214 -3.77 -1.72 9.71
N VAL A 215 -4.90 -1.35 9.12
CA VAL A 215 -5.42 -1.93 7.87
C VAL A 215 -5.54 -0.86 6.80
N VAL A 216 -4.79 -1.05 5.71
CA VAL A 216 -4.79 -0.15 4.56
C VAL A 216 -5.26 -0.93 3.33
N VAL A 217 -6.31 -0.43 2.67
CA VAL A 217 -6.94 -1.11 1.54
C VAL A 217 -7.07 -0.17 0.35
N GLY A 218 -6.62 -0.64 -0.81
CA GLY A 218 -6.88 -0.03 -2.10
C GLY A 218 -5.63 0.56 -2.78
N PRO A 219 -5.70 0.76 -4.11
CA PRO A 219 -4.56 1.15 -4.94
C PRO A 219 -4.13 2.62 -4.77
N HIS A 220 -5.04 3.46 -4.28
CA HIS A 220 -4.80 4.88 -4.04
C HIS A 220 -4.48 5.19 -2.56
N ALA A 221 -4.59 4.19 -1.69
CA ALA A 221 -4.16 4.34 -0.30
C ALA A 221 -2.63 4.41 -0.27
N THR A 222 -2.07 5.26 0.60
CA THR A 222 -0.62 5.39 0.72
C THR A 222 -0.25 5.50 2.18
N LEU A 223 0.66 4.63 2.63
CA LEU A 223 1.19 4.73 3.98
C LEU A 223 2.37 5.69 3.97
N ARG A 224 2.31 6.77 4.75
CA ARG A 224 3.40 7.74 4.75
C ARG A 224 4.64 7.12 5.40
N ASN A 225 5.84 7.45 4.90
CA ASN A 225 7.09 6.88 5.41
C ASN A 225 7.41 7.32 6.84
N ASP A 226 6.88 8.48 7.26
CA ASP A 226 7.01 9.01 8.61
C ASP A 226 6.05 8.37 9.61
N HIS A 227 5.16 7.48 9.16
CA HIS A 227 4.12 6.89 10.00
C HIS A 227 4.69 6.11 11.19
N PHE A 228 5.74 5.31 10.97
CA PHE A 228 6.36 4.52 12.04
C PHE A 228 7.40 5.32 12.85
N ARG A 229 8.02 6.36 12.26
CA ARG A 229 9.03 7.18 12.96
C ARG A 229 8.41 8.12 13.99
N ARG A 230 7.22 8.66 13.70
CA ARG A 230 6.53 9.61 14.60
C ARG A 230 6.21 9.01 15.97
N ILE A 231 5.98 7.70 16.01
CA ILE A 231 5.73 6.95 17.25
C ILE A 231 6.93 7.06 18.22
N HIS A 232 8.16 7.19 17.69
CA HIS A 232 9.36 7.27 18.50
C HIS A 232 9.76 8.70 18.88
N SER A 233 9.52 9.70 18.02
CA SER A 233 10.01 11.06 18.23
C SER A 233 9.17 11.91 19.19
N SER A 234 7.90 11.54 19.42
CA SER A 234 6.98 12.36 20.24
C SER A 234 7.30 12.32 21.74
N ARG A 235 8.35 11.62 22.15
CA ARG A 235 8.75 11.42 23.56
C ARG A 235 9.79 12.43 24.06
N GLU A 236 10.42 13.21 23.19
CA GLU A 236 11.73 13.82 23.52
C GLU A 236 11.75 15.34 23.70
N SER A 237 10.62 16.05 23.78
CA SER A 237 10.65 17.53 23.77
C SER A 237 9.63 18.26 24.63
N VAL A 238 9.43 17.85 25.89
CA VAL A 238 8.90 18.78 26.91
C VAL A 238 10.04 19.09 27.89
N PRO A 239 10.60 20.31 27.87
CA PRO A 239 11.61 20.72 28.85
C PRO A 239 11.02 20.65 30.24
N GLU A 240 11.60 19.80 31.07
CA GLU A 240 11.25 19.58 32.46
C GLU A 240 11.75 20.77 33.31
N GLU A 241 11.08 21.92 33.18
CA GLU A 241 11.25 23.06 34.08
C GLU A 241 9.89 23.47 34.64
N CYS A 242 9.44 22.79 35.70
CA CYS A 242 8.67 23.38 36.79
C CYS A 242 8.44 22.33 37.88
N ALA A 243 9.17 22.49 39.00
CA ALA A 243 8.87 21.84 40.26
C ALA A 243 7.46 22.24 40.72
N ALA A 244 6.49 21.34 40.59
CA ALA A 244 5.17 21.51 41.17
C ALA A 244 4.79 20.26 41.97
N GLU A 245 4.30 20.52 43.17
CA GLU A 245 4.09 19.61 44.28
C GLU A 245 3.26 18.36 43.90
N SER A 246 3.82 17.21 44.28
CA SER A 246 3.29 15.86 44.14
C SER A 246 1.90 15.74 44.78
N THR A 247 0.86 15.93 43.97
CA THR A 247 -0.52 15.60 44.32
C THR A 247 -0.77 14.16 43.87
N TRP A 248 -0.87 13.23 44.83
CA TRP A 248 -0.95 11.78 44.62
C TRP A 248 -2.23 11.30 43.90
N ASP A 249 -3.21 12.18 43.64
CA ASP A 249 -4.48 11.86 42.95
C ASP A 249 -4.43 12.02 41.41
N SER A 250 -3.31 12.46 40.82
CA SER A 250 -3.16 12.63 39.36
C SER A 250 -2.80 11.35 38.60
N LEU A 251 -3.08 10.17 39.15
CA LEU A 251 -2.80 8.87 38.52
C LEU A 251 -3.69 8.56 37.30
N ALA A 252 -4.82 9.24 37.15
CA ALA A 252 -5.69 9.08 35.98
C ALA A 252 -5.15 9.77 34.71
N THR A 253 -4.14 10.65 34.85
CA THR A 253 -3.50 11.38 33.75
C THR A 253 -2.07 10.92 33.49
N GLN A 254 -1.61 9.83 34.12
CA GLN A 254 -0.40 9.15 33.66
C GLN A 254 -0.68 8.62 32.26
N GLY A 255 -0.13 9.35 31.27
CA GLY A 255 -0.35 9.10 29.86
C GLY A 255 -0.20 7.62 29.57
N SER A 256 -1.28 7.00 29.09
CA SER A 256 -1.25 5.64 28.62
C SER A 256 -0.07 5.51 27.67
N GLU A 257 0.89 4.64 27.99
CA GLU A 257 2.02 4.40 27.09
C GLU A 257 1.47 4.13 25.69
N PRO A 258 2.04 4.75 24.65
CA PRO A 258 1.55 4.57 23.29
C PRO A 258 1.55 3.08 22.97
N SER A 259 0.38 2.54 22.63
CA SER A 259 0.24 1.14 22.26
C SER A 259 1.19 0.84 21.10
N ALA A 260 1.89 -0.28 21.15
CA ALA A 260 2.74 -0.71 20.04
C ALA A 260 1.91 -1.25 18.86
N LEU A 261 2.42 -1.12 17.64
CA LEU A 261 1.85 -1.75 16.45
C LEU A 261 2.30 -3.21 16.37
N PHE A 262 1.34 -4.13 16.32
CA PHE A 262 1.59 -5.57 16.20
C PHE A 262 1.00 -6.20 14.92
N SER A 263 0.00 -5.57 14.31
CA SER A 263 -0.67 -6.08 13.10
C SER A 263 -0.67 -5.04 11.98
N LEU A 264 -0.06 -5.37 10.85
CA LEU A 264 -0.05 -4.54 9.65
C LEU A 264 -0.64 -5.32 8.46
N ILE A 265 -1.71 -4.78 7.90
CA ILE A 265 -2.47 -5.41 6.82
C ILE A 265 -2.56 -4.44 5.64
N LEU A 266 -1.95 -4.82 4.52
CA LEU A 266 -1.96 -4.07 3.27
C LEU A 266 -2.65 -4.90 2.19
N LEU A 267 -3.73 -4.37 1.61
CA LEU A 267 -4.52 -5.05 0.60
C LEU A 267 -4.62 -4.19 -0.67
N SER A 268 -4.06 -4.68 -1.77
CA SER A 268 -4.05 -3.96 -3.05
C SER A 268 -3.41 -2.57 -2.97
N THR A 269 -2.50 -2.36 -2.01
CA THR A 269 -1.90 -1.05 -1.70
C THR A 269 -0.43 -1.02 -2.12
N PRO A 270 0.04 0.02 -2.84
CA PRO A 270 1.45 0.16 -3.17
C PRO A 270 2.29 0.43 -1.91
N LEU A 271 3.38 -0.33 -1.75
CA LEU A 271 4.36 -0.06 -0.70
C LEU A 271 5.17 1.18 -1.04
N THR A 272 5.06 2.19 -0.19
CA THR A 272 5.76 3.49 -0.27
C THR A 272 6.95 3.60 0.68
N PHE A 273 7.03 2.70 1.67
CA PHE A 273 8.06 2.65 2.70
C PHE A 273 8.92 1.37 2.55
N ALA A 274 10.10 1.36 3.18
CA ALA A 274 10.95 0.18 3.20
C ALA A 274 10.55 -0.75 4.35
N LEU A 275 10.59 -2.07 4.15
CA LEU A 275 10.29 -3.02 5.24
C LEU A 275 11.22 -2.85 6.46
N SER A 276 12.36 -2.19 6.31
CA SER A 276 13.26 -1.82 7.41
C SER A 276 12.70 -0.74 8.34
N ASP A 277 11.70 0.03 7.90
CA ASP A 277 11.03 1.05 8.71
C ASP A 277 9.91 0.45 9.58
N LEU A 278 9.64 -0.85 9.46
CA LEU A 278 8.61 -1.54 10.24
C LEU A 278 9.04 -1.71 11.70
N PRO A 279 8.13 -1.51 12.67
CA PRO A 279 8.39 -1.82 14.07
C PRO A 279 8.72 -3.31 14.28
N PRO A 280 9.73 -3.65 15.12
CA PRO A 280 10.07 -5.04 15.42
C PRO A 280 8.99 -5.78 16.21
N THR A 281 7.99 -5.05 16.72
CA THR A 281 6.81 -5.55 17.44
C THR A 281 5.76 -6.21 16.54
N ILE A 282 5.91 -6.16 15.21
CA ILE A 282 4.96 -6.78 14.28
C ILE A 282 4.99 -8.30 14.44
N THR A 283 3.83 -8.86 14.80
CA THR A 283 3.55 -10.30 14.85
C THR A 283 2.69 -10.76 13.69
N CYS A 284 1.88 -9.88 13.11
CA CYS A 284 1.02 -10.16 11.97
C CYS A 284 1.34 -9.22 10.80
N LEU A 285 1.87 -9.79 9.71
CA LEU A 285 2.18 -9.05 8.50
C LEU A 285 1.42 -9.64 7.31
N THR A 286 0.50 -8.86 6.75
CA THR A 286 -0.33 -9.27 5.62
C THR A 286 -0.08 -8.32 4.45
N LEU A 287 0.44 -8.85 3.35
CA LEU A 287 0.78 -8.14 2.13
C LEU A 287 0.05 -8.80 0.96
N ILE A 288 -1.21 -8.45 0.74
CA ILE A 288 -2.07 -9.13 -0.23
C ILE A 288 -2.19 -8.29 -1.50
N ASN A 289 -2.01 -8.94 -2.66
CA ASN A 289 -2.16 -8.31 -3.99
C ASN A 289 -1.36 -6.99 -4.13
N ILE A 290 -0.12 -6.98 -3.61
CA ILE A 290 0.75 -5.82 -3.71
C ILE A 290 1.23 -5.68 -5.17
N PRO A 291 1.06 -4.51 -5.80
CA PRO A 291 1.29 -4.35 -7.23
C PRO A 291 2.76 -4.48 -7.65
N LYS A 292 3.70 -4.33 -6.71
CA LYS A 292 5.15 -4.36 -6.97
C LYS A 292 5.84 -5.40 -6.09
N PRO A 293 6.90 -6.06 -6.61
CA PRO A 293 7.71 -6.98 -5.82
C PRO A 293 8.31 -6.30 -4.58
N VAL A 294 8.38 -7.05 -3.49
CA VAL A 294 8.89 -6.59 -2.19
C VAL A 294 10.14 -7.38 -1.83
N SER A 295 11.17 -6.71 -1.31
CA SER A 295 12.38 -7.39 -0.86
C SER A 295 12.15 -8.09 0.48
N LEU A 296 11.72 -9.35 0.43
CA LEU A 296 11.42 -10.13 1.64
C LEU A 296 12.69 -10.62 2.36
N GLN A 297 13.83 -10.74 1.68
CA GLN A 297 15.04 -11.44 2.19
C GLN A 297 15.54 -10.98 3.57
N ARG A 298 15.30 -9.71 3.93
CA ARG A 298 15.70 -9.11 5.19
C ARG A 298 14.58 -8.98 6.23
N LEU A 299 13.37 -9.39 5.88
CA LEU A 299 12.22 -9.36 6.79
C LEU A 299 12.51 -10.04 8.14
N PRO A 300 13.21 -11.19 8.24
CA PRO A 300 13.49 -11.80 9.54
C PRO A 300 14.38 -10.94 10.45
N SER A 301 15.18 -10.05 9.87
CA SER A 301 16.00 -9.09 10.63
C SER A 301 15.20 -7.91 11.15
N TYR A 302 14.12 -7.51 10.45
CA TYR A 302 13.32 -6.33 10.78
C TYR A 302 12.12 -6.68 11.66
N CYS A 303 11.41 -7.76 11.34
CA CYS A 303 10.23 -8.21 12.07
C CYS A 303 10.46 -9.65 12.56
N PRO A 304 11.30 -9.85 13.60
CA PRO A 304 11.67 -11.19 14.07
C PRO A 304 10.49 -11.93 14.72
N LEU A 305 9.47 -11.21 15.19
CA LEU A 305 8.32 -11.75 15.94
C LEU A 305 7.14 -12.17 15.04
N VAL A 306 7.29 -12.12 13.71
CA VAL A 306 6.20 -12.46 12.78
C VAL A 306 5.76 -13.90 12.99
N SER A 307 4.52 -14.06 13.44
CA SER A 307 3.81 -15.32 13.62
C SER A 307 2.83 -15.63 12.50
N LEU A 308 2.27 -14.61 11.86
CA LEU A 308 1.43 -14.75 10.67
C LEU A 308 2.03 -13.91 9.55
N LEU A 309 2.35 -14.56 8.43
CA LEU A 309 2.79 -13.90 7.20
C LEU A 309 1.84 -14.29 6.07
N ASP A 310 1.08 -13.34 5.53
CA ASP A 310 0.20 -13.59 4.38
C ASP A 310 0.71 -12.82 3.15
N LEU A 311 1.08 -13.56 2.11
CA LEU A 311 1.55 -13.08 0.81
C LEU A 311 0.59 -13.47 -0.34
N SER A 312 -0.67 -13.77 -0.01
CA SER A 312 -1.67 -14.21 -0.97
C SER A 312 -1.87 -13.21 -2.13
N TYR A 313 -2.22 -13.75 -3.30
CA TYR A 313 -2.62 -13.03 -4.51
C TYR A 313 -1.57 -12.06 -5.09
N ASN A 314 -0.31 -12.17 -4.67
CA ASN A 314 0.77 -11.37 -5.24
C ASN A 314 1.18 -11.92 -6.62
N THR A 315 0.83 -11.19 -7.68
CA THR A 315 1.10 -11.62 -9.06
C THR A 315 2.58 -11.78 -9.39
N TRP A 316 3.47 -11.07 -8.68
CA TRP A 316 4.92 -11.19 -8.82
C TRP A 316 5.51 -12.47 -8.20
N LEU A 317 4.72 -13.23 -7.43
CA LEU A 317 5.09 -14.56 -6.92
C LEU A 317 4.68 -15.70 -7.87
N ILE A 318 3.83 -15.43 -8.87
CA ILE A 318 3.34 -16.44 -9.81
C ILE A 318 4.41 -16.91 -10.81
N PRO A 319 5.27 -16.04 -11.38
CA PRO A 319 6.32 -16.49 -12.30
C PRO A 319 7.38 -17.37 -11.59
N PRO A 320 8.14 -18.20 -12.33
CA PRO A 320 9.21 -19.03 -11.76
C PRO A 320 10.29 -18.23 -11.01
N SER A 321 10.46 -16.94 -11.30
CA SER A 321 11.36 -16.06 -10.54
C SER A 321 10.84 -15.78 -9.12
N GLY A 322 9.52 -15.69 -8.94
CA GLY A 322 8.88 -15.52 -7.64
C GLY A 322 8.95 -16.79 -6.80
N GLU A 323 8.78 -17.94 -7.44
CA GLU A 323 8.99 -19.26 -6.82
C GLU A 323 10.41 -19.41 -6.28
N LYS A 324 11.43 -19.14 -7.11
CA LYS A 324 12.83 -19.12 -6.67
C LYS A 324 13.10 -18.13 -5.54
N LEU A 325 12.37 -17.00 -5.49
CA LEU A 325 12.51 -16.04 -4.40
C LEU A 325 12.02 -16.64 -3.07
N LEU A 326 10.90 -17.38 -3.07
CA LEU A 326 10.39 -18.08 -1.90
C LEU A 326 11.26 -19.28 -1.51
N GLU A 327 11.80 -20.03 -2.47
CA GLU A 327 12.68 -21.17 -2.17
C GLU A 327 14.03 -20.74 -1.57
N ASN A 328 14.57 -19.60 -2.03
CA ASN A 328 15.81 -19.07 -1.48
C ASN A 328 15.59 -18.25 -0.19
N TYR A 329 14.35 -18.13 0.28
CA TYR A 329 14.02 -17.36 1.45
C TYR A 329 14.50 -18.05 2.74
N PRO A 330 15.12 -17.33 3.69
CA PRO A 330 15.64 -17.93 4.92
C PRO A 330 14.53 -18.20 5.94
N TRP A 331 13.62 -19.14 5.65
CA TRP A 331 12.47 -19.51 6.49
C TRP A 331 12.85 -19.93 7.92
N THR A 332 14.03 -20.50 8.09
CA THR A 332 14.60 -20.92 9.38
C THR A 332 14.87 -19.75 10.33
N LYS A 333 14.95 -18.51 9.82
CA LYS A 333 15.13 -17.31 10.64
C LYS A 333 13.83 -16.79 11.25
N LEU A 334 12.67 -17.14 10.68
CA LEU A 334 11.35 -16.74 11.20
C LEU A 334 10.86 -17.73 12.26
N ARG A 335 11.52 -17.76 13.42
CA ARG A 335 11.29 -18.76 14.48
C ARG A 335 9.86 -18.79 15.01
N TYR A 336 9.15 -17.66 14.96
CA TYR A 336 7.80 -17.53 15.50
C TYR A 336 6.70 -17.75 14.46
N LEU A 337 7.05 -17.94 13.18
CA LEU A 337 6.08 -18.13 12.11
C LEU A 337 5.25 -19.39 12.38
N LYS A 338 3.94 -19.23 12.49
CA LYS A 338 2.95 -20.31 12.68
C LYS A 338 2.06 -20.48 11.45
N VAL A 339 1.73 -19.39 10.77
CA VAL A 339 0.81 -19.38 9.63
C VAL A 339 1.43 -18.65 8.45
N LEU A 340 1.43 -19.29 7.28
CA LEU A 340 1.91 -18.74 6.02
C LEU A 340 0.79 -18.78 4.96
N GLY A 341 0.31 -17.60 4.58
CA GLY A 341 -0.69 -17.44 3.51
C GLY A 341 -0.04 -17.27 2.14
N LEU A 342 -0.39 -18.14 1.19
CA LEU A 342 0.13 -18.15 -0.18
C LEU A 342 -0.98 -18.40 -1.20
N ARG A 343 -2.22 -17.98 -0.91
CA ARG A 343 -3.37 -18.23 -1.79
C ARG A 343 -3.18 -17.59 -3.14
N GLY A 344 -3.43 -18.33 -4.21
CA GLY A 344 -3.23 -17.84 -5.58
C GLY A 344 -1.76 -17.62 -5.98
N CYS A 345 -0.81 -18.07 -5.17
CA CYS A 345 0.61 -18.17 -5.53
C CYS A 345 0.94 -19.61 -5.98
N ARG A 346 2.06 -19.79 -6.68
CA ARG A 346 2.54 -21.14 -7.01
C ARG A 346 3.32 -21.70 -5.84
N ILE A 347 2.95 -22.89 -5.38
CA ILE A 347 3.60 -23.59 -4.27
C ILE A 347 4.21 -24.88 -4.79
N THR A 348 5.49 -25.07 -4.50
CA THR A 348 6.23 -26.29 -4.78
C THR A 348 6.42 -27.14 -3.53
N SER A 349 6.56 -28.45 -3.72
CA SER A 349 6.89 -29.37 -2.63
C SER A 349 8.24 -29.05 -1.97
N THR A 350 9.18 -28.50 -2.74
CA THR A 350 10.46 -27.97 -2.26
C THR A 350 10.25 -26.84 -1.27
N LEU A 351 9.40 -25.86 -1.58
CA LEU A 351 9.05 -24.77 -0.67
C LEU A 351 8.47 -25.29 0.64
N LEU A 352 7.50 -26.22 0.59
CA LEU A 352 6.90 -26.82 1.80
C LEU A 352 7.97 -27.46 2.71
N SER A 353 8.87 -28.25 2.11
CA SER A 353 9.96 -28.90 2.85
C SER A 353 10.94 -27.90 3.46
N GLN A 354 11.17 -26.76 2.82
CA GLN A 354 12.08 -25.72 3.29
C GLN A 354 11.47 -24.87 4.41
N VAL A 355 10.18 -24.54 4.33
CA VAL A 355 9.48 -23.77 5.37
C VAL A 355 9.53 -24.51 6.71
N ASN A 356 9.30 -25.82 6.69
CA ASN A 356 9.27 -26.68 7.88
C ASN A 356 10.64 -27.28 8.27
N LYS A 357 11.71 -26.96 7.53
CA LYS A 357 13.03 -27.52 7.80
C LYS A 357 13.54 -27.10 9.19
N GLY A 358 13.68 -28.07 10.09
CA GLY A 358 14.24 -27.88 11.43
C GLY A 358 13.28 -27.23 12.43
N ARG A 359 11.97 -27.23 12.15
CA ARG A 359 10.93 -26.81 13.09
C ARG A 359 10.38 -28.01 13.86
N TRP A 360 9.92 -27.73 15.08
CA TRP A 360 9.23 -28.72 15.91
C TRP A 360 7.75 -28.76 15.59
N ASP A 361 7.15 -27.58 15.46
CA ASP A 361 5.78 -27.40 14.99
C ASP A 361 5.80 -27.00 13.51
N ASP A 362 5.04 -27.74 12.70
CA ASP A 362 4.85 -27.40 11.30
C ASP A 362 4.11 -26.06 11.15
N VAL A 363 4.56 -25.25 10.19
CA VAL A 363 3.86 -24.03 9.78
C VAL A 363 2.60 -24.43 9.02
N ASP A 364 1.47 -23.85 9.37
CA ASP A 364 0.21 -24.00 8.64
C ASP A 364 0.26 -23.17 7.34
N ILE A 365 0.23 -23.84 6.20
CA ILE A 365 0.40 -23.23 4.88
C ILE A 365 -0.94 -23.20 4.14
N ILE A 366 -1.57 -22.04 4.13
CA ILE A 366 -2.88 -21.81 3.50
C ILE A 366 -2.68 -21.34 2.06
N HIS A 367 -3.23 -22.07 1.08
CA HIS A 367 -2.92 -21.88 -0.34
C HIS A 367 -4.10 -22.05 -1.29
#